data_AF-A0A6A5A0H3-F1
#
_entry.id   AF-A0A6A5A0H3-F1
#
_cell.length_a   1.000
_cell.length_b   1.000
_cell.length_c   1.000
_cell.angle_alpha   90.00
_cell.angle_beta   90.00
_cell.angle_gamma   90.00
#
_symmetry.space_group_name_H-M   'P 1'
#
loop_
_entity.id
_entity.type
_entity.pdbx_description
1 polymer ?
#
loop_
_entity_poly.entity_id
_entity_poly.type
_entity_poly.pdbx_seq_one_letter_code
_entity_poly.pdbx_strand_id
1 'polypeptide(L)'
;MNDVCFAVEAQTQQQLPVHFGIVLDDWSAGGTSYCCIMTSFCLDDVVKTPMMAFAPMLDEGDHSAAQHVAFIEATLELYSKTMDVITFVIGDNCSVNQRMAGLLNVPLVGCVSLRFNLAVQRMMEEHKSLLDRIHCVMLPTVSCCERTA
;
A
#
# COMPACT_ATOMS: atom_id res chain seq x y z
N MET A 1 18.55 14.51 8.50
CA MET A 1 17.40 13.65 8.12
C MET A 1 17.77 12.75 6.95
N ASN A 2 18.44 13.27 5.91
CA ASN A 2 18.91 12.48 4.76
C ASN A 2 19.88 11.34 5.11
N ASP A 3 20.80 11.53 6.07
CA ASP A 3 21.75 10.47 6.45
C ASP A 3 21.08 9.20 6.99
N VAL A 4 19.93 9.34 7.66
CA VAL A 4 19.15 8.20 8.17
C VAL A 4 18.46 7.48 7.02
N CYS A 5 17.85 8.20 6.08
CA CYS A 5 17.21 7.60 4.91
C CYS A 5 18.24 6.81 4.09
N PHE A 6 19.40 7.39 3.78
CA PHE A 6 20.45 6.69 3.04
C PHE A 6 20.97 5.46 3.78
N ALA A 7 21.12 5.53 5.11
CA ALA A 7 21.52 4.37 5.91
C ALA A 7 20.46 3.26 5.87
N VAL A 8 19.17 3.60 5.94
CA VAL A 8 18.07 2.66 5.84
C VAL A 8 17.99 2.05 4.44
N GLU A 9 18.08 2.86 3.39
CA GLU A 9 18.10 2.41 1.99
C GLU A 9 19.26 1.43 1.75
N ALA A 10 20.48 1.78 2.19
CA ALA A 10 21.64 0.91 2.07
C ALA A 10 21.48 -0.40 2.84
N GLN A 11 20.92 -0.34 4.06
CA GLN A 11 20.66 -1.53 4.87
C GLN A 11 19.56 -2.42 4.26
N THR A 12 18.51 -1.83 3.70
CA THR A 12 17.46 -2.54 2.99
C THR A 12 18.05 -3.20 1.74
N GLN A 13 18.84 -2.47 0.94
CA GLN A 13 19.46 -2.99 -0.28
C GLN A 13 20.33 -4.24 -0.03
N GLN A 14 21.09 -4.26 1.07
CA GLN A 14 21.93 -5.41 1.46
C GLN A 14 21.12 -6.67 1.79
N GLN A 15 19.87 -6.52 2.20
CA GLN A 15 18.98 -7.63 2.57
C GLN A 15 18.15 -8.15 1.40
N LEU A 16 18.00 -7.36 0.33
CA LEU A 16 17.12 -7.71 -0.78
C LEU A 16 17.67 -8.91 -1.56
N PRO A 17 16.89 -10.00 -1.71
CA PRO A 17 17.26 -11.11 -2.57
C PRO A 17 17.24 -10.69 -4.06
N VAL A 18 17.61 -11.63 -4.94
CA VAL A 18 17.50 -11.45 -6.39
C VAL A 18 16.03 -11.25 -6.80
N HIS A 19 15.12 -12.04 -6.21
CA HIS A 19 13.69 -11.99 -6.49
C HIS A 19 12.89 -11.88 -5.20
N PHE A 20 11.81 -11.09 -5.23
CA PHE A 20 10.91 -10.90 -4.10
C PHE A 20 9.49 -10.59 -4.59
N GLY A 21 8.51 -10.69 -3.71
CA GLY A 21 7.22 -10.07 -3.93
C GLY A 21 7.20 -8.63 -3.42
N ILE A 22 6.23 -7.85 -3.86
CA ILE A 22 5.97 -6.51 -3.31
C ILE A 22 4.62 -6.48 -2.60
N VAL A 23 4.53 -5.72 -1.51
CA VAL A 23 3.29 -5.39 -0.81
C VAL A 23 3.03 -3.92 -1.05
N LEU A 24 1.83 -3.61 -1.54
CA LEU A 24 1.38 -2.23 -1.74
C LEU A 24 0.34 -1.83 -0.71
N ASP A 25 0.45 -0.59 -0.26
CA ASP A 25 -0.56 0.07 0.55
C ASP A 25 -0.66 1.54 0.15
N ASP A 26 -1.85 1.99 -0.19
CA ASP A 26 -2.12 3.36 -0.64
C ASP A 26 -2.85 4.12 0.47
N TRP A 27 -2.44 5.36 0.69
CA TRP A 27 -3.03 6.20 1.73
C TRP A 27 -3.16 7.64 1.25
N SER A 28 -4.22 8.34 1.67
CA SER A 28 -4.37 9.78 1.41
C SER A 28 -4.42 10.56 2.72
N ALA A 29 -3.62 11.62 2.83
CA ALA A 29 -3.61 12.51 3.99
C ALA A 29 -3.39 13.97 3.55
N GLY A 30 -4.23 14.88 4.04
CA GLY A 30 -4.06 16.32 3.80
C GLY A 30 -4.11 16.74 2.32
N GLY A 31 -4.81 15.96 1.47
CA GLY A 31 -4.87 16.19 0.03
C GLY A 31 -3.73 15.54 -0.76
N THR A 32 -2.76 14.91 -0.10
CA THR A 32 -1.67 14.17 -0.74
C THR A 32 -1.94 12.68 -0.75
N SER A 33 -1.67 12.05 -1.88
CA SER A 33 -1.76 10.60 -2.06
C SER A 33 -0.37 9.97 -1.97
N TYR A 34 -0.22 9.06 -1.02
CA TYR A 34 0.99 8.33 -0.70
C TYR A 34 0.86 6.88 -1.14
N CYS A 35 1.97 6.29 -1.56
CA CYS A 35 2.09 4.87 -1.80
C CYS A 35 3.24 4.31 -0.96
N CYS A 36 2.97 3.18 -0.30
CA CYS A 36 3.94 2.38 0.41
C CYS A 36 4.30 1.17 -0.43
N ILE A 37 5.60 0.94 -0.64
CA ILE A 37 6.13 -0.29 -1.21
C ILE A 37 6.95 -0.98 -0.12
N MET A 38 6.51 -2.17 0.27
CA MET A 38 7.33 -3.11 1.04
C MET A 38 7.69 -4.30 0.15
N THR A 39 8.78 -4.99 0.46
CA THR A 39 9.05 -6.30 -0.15
C THR A 39 8.45 -7.41 0.68
N SER A 40 8.38 -8.62 0.12
CA SER A 40 8.02 -9.83 0.83
C SER A 40 8.85 -10.98 0.29
N PHE A 41 9.71 -11.54 1.13
CA PHE A 41 10.55 -12.69 0.78
C PHE A 41 10.83 -13.56 2.00
N CYS A 42 11.25 -14.79 1.79
CA CYS A 42 11.63 -15.72 2.85
C CYS A 42 13.16 -15.76 2.99
N LEU A 43 13.67 -15.61 4.20
CA LEU A 43 15.07 -15.80 4.54
C LEU A 43 15.12 -16.66 5.82
N ASP A 44 15.80 -17.81 5.74
CA ASP A 44 15.90 -18.78 6.84
C ASP A 44 14.54 -19.16 7.46
N ASP A 45 13.56 -19.48 6.59
CA ASP A 45 12.17 -19.81 6.95
C ASP A 45 11.38 -18.69 7.66
N VAL A 46 11.93 -17.47 7.69
CA VAL A 46 11.28 -16.28 8.22
C VAL A 46 10.90 -15.35 7.08
N VAL A 47 9.61 -15.00 7.02
CA VAL A 47 9.12 -13.97 6.11
C VAL A 47 9.66 -12.61 6.56
N LYS A 48 10.33 -11.91 5.64
CA LYS A 48 10.85 -10.56 5.80
C LYS A 48 10.02 -9.62 4.93
N THR A 49 9.64 -8.47 5.51
CA THR A 49 8.89 -7.44 4.80
C THR A 49 9.46 -6.03 4.99
N PRO A 50 10.73 -5.77 4.62
CA PRO A 50 11.29 -4.44 4.75
C PRO A 50 10.62 -3.45 3.78
N MET A 51 10.44 -2.22 4.26
CA MET A 51 9.92 -1.10 3.48
C MET A 51 10.98 -0.55 2.52
N MET A 52 10.62 -0.38 1.25
CA MET A 52 11.47 0.25 0.23
C MET A 52 11.15 1.73 0.05
N ALA A 53 9.87 2.07 0.07
CA ALA A 53 9.40 3.43 -0.12
C ALA A 53 8.13 3.69 0.68
N PHE A 54 8.01 4.90 1.20
CA PHE A 54 6.77 5.50 1.67
C PHE A 54 6.82 6.98 1.30
N ALA A 55 6.21 7.32 0.17
CA ALA A 55 6.34 8.63 -0.44
C ALA A 55 5.06 9.03 -1.17
N PRO A 56 4.87 10.33 -1.46
CA PRO A 56 3.83 10.77 -2.39
C PRO A 56 3.96 10.07 -3.73
N MET A 57 2.83 9.83 -4.39
CA MET A 57 2.79 9.36 -5.76
C MET A 57 3.49 10.34 -6.71
N LEU A 58 4.07 9.84 -7.80
CA LEU A 58 4.77 10.68 -8.80
C LEU A 58 3.85 11.74 -9.42
N ASP A 59 2.57 11.41 -9.58
CA ASP A 59 1.48 12.31 -9.92
C ASP A 59 0.35 12.02 -8.93
N GLU A 60 0.15 12.91 -7.96
CA GLU A 60 -0.86 12.76 -6.92
C GLU A 60 -2.29 12.82 -7.49
N GLY A 61 -2.48 13.28 -8.73
CA GLY A 61 -3.77 13.29 -9.43
C GLY A 61 -4.07 12.01 -10.21
N ASP A 62 -3.08 11.12 -10.40
CA ASP A 62 -3.23 9.88 -11.14
C ASP A 62 -3.11 8.65 -10.24
N HIS A 63 -4.23 7.97 -9.99
CA HIS A 63 -4.30 6.72 -9.25
C HIS A 63 -4.49 5.51 -10.16
N SER A 64 -4.10 5.63 -11.43
CA SER A 64 -4.15 4.54 -12.38
C SER A 64 -3.13 3.45 -12.05
N ALA A 65 -3.39 2.24 -12.52
CA ALA A 65 -2.44 1.14 -12.42
C ALA A 65 -1.11 1.46 -13.12
N ALA A 66 -1.14 2.26 -14.20
CA ALA A 66 0.07 2.66 -14.90
C ALA A 66 0.96 3.55 -14.01
N GLN A 67 0.35 4.45 -13.24
CA GLN A 67 1.11 5.31 -12.34
C GLN A 67 1.70 4.56 -11.16
N HIS A 68 1.01 3.54 -10.64
CA HIS A 68 1.59 2.65 -9.63
C HIS A 68 2.78 1.86 -10.19
N VAL A 69 2.70 1.37 -11.44
CA VAL A 69 3.85 0.73 -12.11
C VAL A 69 5.03 1.69 -12.23
N ALA A 70 4.80 2.94 -12.63
CA ALA A 70 5.86 3.95 -12.73
C ALA A 70 6.48 4.27 -11.36
N PHE A 71 5.67 4.36 -10.31
CA PHE A 71 6.16 4.54 -8.93
C PHE A 71 6.99 3.35 -8.45
N ILE A 72 6.59 2.12 -8.78
CA ILE A 72 7.36 0.90 -8.49
C ILE A 72 8.70 0.93 -9.23
N GLU A 73 8.71 1.26 -10.52
CA GLU A 73 9.93 1.33 -11.34
C GLU A 73 10.91 2.36 -10.76
N ALA A 74 10.45 3.58 -10.49
CA ALA A 74 11.26 4.62 -9.85
C ALA A 74 11.80 4.18 -8.47
N THR A 75 10.99 3.46 -7.70
CA THR A 75 11.42 2.91 -6.40
C THR A 75 12.51 1.85 -6.58
N LEU A 76 12.39 0.93 -7.54
CA LEU A 76 13.41 -0.09 -7.80
C LEU A 76 14.73 0.51 -8.27
N GLU A 77 14.70 1.58 -9.06
CA GLU A 77 15.89 2.29 -9.54
C GLU A 77 16.77 2.79 -8.37
N LEU A 78 16.15 3.26 -7.28
CA LEU A 78 16.88 3.68 -6.06
C LEU A 78 17.74 2.55 -5.47
N TYR A 79 17.34 1.29 -5.67
CA TYR A 79 18.03 0.11 -5.19
C TYR A 79 18.86 -0.59 -6.29
N SER A 80 19.00 0.03 -7.46
CA SER A 80 19.65 -0.55 -8.64
C SER A 80 19.02 -1.88 -9.07
N LYS A 81 17.68 -1.95 -9.03
CA LYS A 81 16.87 -3.10 -9.43
C LYS A 81 15.99 -2.74 -10.62
N THR A 82 15.52 -3.76 -11.33
CA THR A 82 14.63 -3.66 -12.49
C THR A 82 13.37 -4.50 -12.25
N MET A 83 12.32 -4.30 -13.04
CA MET A 83 10.99 -4.88 -12.77
C MET A 83 10.95 -6.42 -12.76
N ASP A 84 11.89 -7.10 -13.41
CA ASP A 84 12.02 -8.56 -13.47
C ASP A 84 12.34 -9.22 -12.12
N VAL A 85 12.70 -8.44 -11.10
CA VAL A 85 12.91 -8.94 -9.74
C VAL A 85 11.58 -9.26 -9.03
N ILE A 86 10.47 -8.68 -9.49
CA ILE A 86 9.15 -8.85 -8.88
C ILE A 86 8.55 -10.18 -9.32
N THR A 87 8.13 -11.00 -8.36
CA THR A 87 7.55 -12.33 -8.63
C THR A 87 6.06 -12.43 -8.34
N PHE A 88 5.54 -11.55 -7.49
CA PHE A 88 4.12 -11.44 -7.17
C PHE A 88 3.85 -10.08 -6.50
N VAL A 89 2.59 -9.67 -6.51
CA VAL A 89 2.11 -8.50 -5.78
C VAL A 89 1.18 -8.96 -4.66
N ILE A 90 1.30 -8.36 -3.48
CA ILE A 90 0.34 -8.45 -2.38
C ILE A 90 -0.37 -7.11 -2.29
N GLY A 91 -1.70 -7.13 -2.34
CA GLY A 91 -2.51 -5.92 -2.25
C GLY A 91 -3.98 -6.31 -2.13
N ASP A 92 -4.87 -5.35 -1.89
CA ASP A 92 -6.29 -5.65 -1.97
C ASP A 92 -6.68 -6.09 -3.40
N ASN A 93 -7.84 -6.74 -3.53
CA ASN A 93 -8.30 -7.22 -4.84
C ASN A 93 -9.01 -6.13 -5.65
N CYS A 94 -8.63 -4.86 -5.49
CA CYS A 94 -9.27 -3.77 -6.25
C CYS A 94 -8.87 -3.84 -7.74
N SER A 95 -9.63 -3.14 -8.59
CA SER A 95 -9.41 -3.15 -10.04
C SER A 95 -8.05 -2.56 -10.43
N VAL A 96 -7.55 -1.57 -9.69
CA VAL A 96 -6.23 -0.96 -9.90
C VAL A 96 -5.13 -1.99 -9.66
N ASN A 97 -5.17 -2.69 -8.53
CA ASN A 97 -4.19 -3.71 -8.17
C ASN A 97 -4.23 -4.93 -9.11
N GLN A 98 -5.43 -5.37 -9.51
CA GLN A 98 -5.58 -6.41 -10.54
C GLN A 98 -4.97 -5.99 -11.87
N ARG A 99 -5.25 -4.75 -12.32
CA ARG A 99 -4.71 -4.24 -13.59
C ARG A 99 -3.20 -4.07 -13.52
N MET A 100 -2.68 -3.56 -12.43
CA MET A 100 -1.24 -3.38 -12.20
C MET A 100 -0.51 -4.73 -12.21
N ALA A 101 -0.99 -5.73 -11.47
CA ALA A 101 -0.42 -7.08 -11.51
C ALA A 101 -0.42 -7.67 -12.93
N GLY A 102 -1.47 -7.38 -13.71
CA GLY A 102 -1.55 -7.72 -15.13
C GLY A 102 -0.51 -6.99 -16.01
N LEU A 103 -0.25 -5.70 -15.76
CA LEU A 103 0.80 -4.94 -16.45
C LEU A 103 2.20 -5.46 -16.12
N LEU A 104 2.42 -5.87 -14.87
CA LEU A 104 3.65 -6.50 -14.40
C LEU A 104 3.79 -7.96 -14.83
N ASN A 105 2.70 -8.58 -15.32
CA ASN A 105 2.63 -10.00 -15.68
C ASN A 105 3.02 -10.94 -14.52
N VAL A 106 2.56 -10.63 -13.30
CA VAL A 106 2.79 -11.43 -12.08
C VAL A 106 1.47 -11.70 -11.35
N PRO A 107 1.37 -12.76 -10.54
CA PRO A 107 0.17 -13.03 -9.77
C PRO A 107 -0.09 -11.96 -8.70
N LEU A 108 -1.37 -11.66 -8.46
CA LEU A 108 -1.86 -10.87 -7.33
C LEU A 108 -2.31 -11.79 -6.21
N VAL A 109 -1.70 -11.65 -5.04
CA VAL A 109 -2.11 -12.28 -3.78
C VAL A 109 -3.00 -11.29 -3.03
N GLY A 110 -4.31 -11.54 -3.05
CA GLY A 110 -5.29 -10.67 -2.42
C GLY A 110 -5.13 -10.57 -0.91
N CYS A 111 -5.17 -9.35 -0.37
CA CYS A 111 -5.16 -9.10 1.06
C CYS A 111 -6.44 -9.62 1.72
N VAL A 112 -6.28 -10.32 2.84
CA VAL A 112 -7.39 -10.92 3.60
C VAL A 112 -8.22 -9.86 4.33
N SER A 113 -7.67 -8.66 4.55
CA SER A 113 -8.34 -7.55 5.24
C SER A 113 -9.66 -7.16 4.56
N LEU A 114 -9.74 -7.21 3.23
CA LEU A 114 -10.98 -6.93 2.50
C LEU A 114 -12.06 -7.97 2.82
N ARG A 115 -11.69 -9.26 2.81
CA ARG A 115 -12.62 -10.36 3.16
C ARG A 115 -13.07 -10.23 4.61
N PHE A 116 -12.15 -9.85 5.50
CA PHE A 116 -12.44 -9.61 6.90
C PHE A 116 -13.39 -8.42 7.08
N ASN A 117 -13.14 -7.29 6.41
CA ASN A 117 -14.01 -6.11 6.44
C ASN A 117 -15.42 -6.45 5.94
N LEU A 118 -15.55 -7.23 4.85
CA LEU A 118 -16.86 -7.70 4.38
C LEU A 118 -17.57 -8.60 5.41
N ALA A 119 -16.82 -9.46 6.10
CA ALA A 119 -17.39 -10.28 7.18
C ALA A 119 -17.85 -9.43 8.36
N VAL A 120 -17.06 -8.43 8.77
CA VAL A 120 -17.43 -7.47 9.81
C VAL A 120 -18.67 -6.68 9.40
N GLN A 121 -18.74 -6.17 8.17
CA GLN A 121 -19.90 -5.44 7.66
C GLN A 121 -21.18 -6.29 7.74
N ARG A 122 -21.13 -7.56 7.34
CA ARG A 122 -22.26 -8.49 7.45
C ARG A 122 -22.69 -8.72 8.90
N MET A 123 -21.76 -8.94 9.80
CA MET A 123 -22.05 -9.09 11.23
C MET A 123 -22.69 -7.83 11.81
N MET A 124 -22.27 -6.66 11.34
CA MET A 124 -22.76 -5.36 11.78
C MET A 124 -24.14 -4.99 11.22
N GLU A 125 -24.69 -5.72 10.25
CA GLU A 125 -26.02 -5.46 9.69
C GLU A 125 -27.12 -5.53 10.76
N GLU A 126 -26.99 -6.42 11.74
CA GLU A 126 -27.91 -6.55 12.87
C GLU A 126 -27.93 -5.29 13.76
N HIS A 127 -26.87 -4.49 13.71
CA HIS A 127 -26.69 -3.26 14.50
C HIS A 127 -26.83 -1.99 13.66
N LYS A 128 -27.35 -2.08 12.43
CA LYS A 128 -27.45 -0.95 11.50
C LYS A 128 -28.08 0.30 12.10
N SER A 129 -29.18 0.15 12.85
CA SER A 129 -29.87 1.30 13.48
C SER A 129 -29.01 2.02 14.54
N LEU A 130 -28.17 1.29 15.27
CA LEU A 130 -27.23 1.87 16.22
C LEU A 130 -26.08 2.55 15.48
N LEU A 131 -25.54 1.91 14.44
CA LEU A 131 -24.49 2.48 13.61
C LEU A 131 -24.94 3.76 12.91
N ASP A 132 -26.17 3.81 12.42
CA ASP A 132 -26.76 5.02 11.82
C ASP A 132 -26.82 6.16 12.84
N ARG A 133 -27.27 5.87 14.08
CA ARG A 133 -27.29 6.88 15.17
C ARG A 133 -25.91 7.36 15.55
N ILE A 134 -24.94 6.44 15.64
CA ILE A 134 -23.54 6.77 15.90
C ILE A 134 -23.00 7.66 14.77
N HIS A 135 -23.27 7.30 13.50
CA HIS A 135 -22.85 8.05 12.33
C HIS A 135 -23.44 9.47 12.31
N CYS A 136 -24.72 9.62 12.67
CA CYS A 136 -25.37 10.93 12.82
C CYS A 136 -24.69 11.82 13.87
N VAL A 137 -24.11 11.26 14.94
CA VAL A 137 -23.37 12.02 15.95
C VAL A 137 -21.94 12.30 15.48
N MET A 138 -21.29 11.38 14.77
CA MET A 138 -19.92 11.55 14.29
C MET A 138 -19.79 12.57 13.16
N LEU A 139 -20.69 12.57 12.17
CA LEU A 139 -20.62 13.47 11.01
C LEU A 139 -20.50 14.97 11.37
N PRO A 140 -21.31 15.53 12.30
CA PRO A 140 -21.16 16.92 12.73
C PRO A 140 -19.81 17.21 13.40
N THR A 141 -19.27 16.27 14.18
CA THR A 141 -18.04 16.47 14.95
C THR A 141 -16.78 16.55 14.09
N VAL A 142 -16.76 15.87 12.93
CA VAL A 142 -15.64 15.95 11.96
C VAL A 142 -15.50 17.37 11.41
N SER A 143 -16.63 18.02 11.11
CA SER A 143 -16.65 19.41 10.60
C SER A 143 -16.23 20.47 11.62
N CYS A 144 -16.17 20.15 12.92
CA CYS A 144 -15.64 21.06 13.94
C CYS A 144 -14.12 20.93 14.09
N CYS A 145 -13.56 19.74 13.84
CA CYS A 145 -12.12 19.51 13.93
C CYS A 145 -11.35 20.16 12.76
N GLU A 146 -11.89 20.14 11.54
CA GLU A 146 -11.27 20.78 10.37
C GLU A 146 -11.32 22.32 10.37
N ARG A 147 -12.13 22.93 11.25
CA ARG A 147 -12.24 24.40 11.39
C ARG A 147 -11.30 24.98 12.45
N THR A 148 -10.46 24.16 13.09
CA THR A 148 -9.55 24.58 14.15
C THR A 148 -8.06 24.32 13.86
N ALA A 149 -7.71 24.03 12.60
CA ALA A 149 -6.32 23.97 12.12
C ALA A 149 -5.98 25.19 11.26
#